data_AF-A0A520DY64-F1
#
_entry.id   AF-A0A520DY64-F1
#
_cell.length_a   1.000
_cell.length_b   1.000
_cell.length_c   1.000
_cell.angle_alpha   90.00
_cell.angle_beta   90.00
_cell.angle_gamma   90.00
#
_symmetry.space_group_name_H-M   'P 1'
#
loop_
_entity.id
_entity.type
_entity.pdbx_description
1 polymer ?
#
loop_
_entity_poly.entity_id
_entity_poly.type
_entity_poly.pdbx_seq_one_letter_code
_entity_poly.pdbx_strand_id
1 'polypeptide(L)'
;QILQRLTDRYLLLTRGSRDAPSRQQTLRMCIDWSYDLCTPVEQRMWAQLSVFAGTFELEAAEQVCDDDDVDDLLDTVTFLVDKSILTREESGTAVRFRMLETLRAYGREKVQESGEYTELRRRHRDWCERLALEAESEWISSRQLPLIAQLGREQPNIREALEFSVSDSPDVGLRIAAALFPFWLARGLFSEGRLWLNRFLTSVTCQTGPLTVDKVKALYAGSFLADMQGDLRVSAALVEEGRSLADGTTDPMLHAHLELAEGSLALFEGNLPDARTHLEQAIKVFTARNDLYEVVALDSLGMTHDLLGNTERAIECHERVLAITDAQGESMHRSYALWT
;
A
#
# COMPACT_ATOMS: atom_id res chain seq x y z
N GLN A 1 11.25 -9.81 -11.31
CA GLN A 1 12.31 -10.20 -12.27
C GLN A 1 12.19 -9.53 -13.65
N ILE A 2 11.03 -9.51 -14.32
CA ILE A 2 10.86 -8.81 -15.62
C ILE A 2 10.93 -7.28 -15.46
N LEU A 3 10.27 -6.70 -14.44
CA LEU A 3 10.36 -5.27 -14.11
C LEU A 3 11.80 -4.82 -13.82
N GLN A 4 12.50 -5.55 -12.96
CA GLN A 4 13.91 -5.30 -12.65
C GLN A 4 14.81 -5.41 -13.89
N ARG A 5 14.58 -6.41 -14.76
CA ARG A 5 15.26 -6.53 -16.05
C ARG A 5 14.89 -5.43 -17.05
N LEU A 6 13.68 -4.88 -16.99
CA LEU A 6 13.26 -3.73 -17.80
C LEU A 6 13.95 -2.46 -17.29
N THR A 7 13.93 -2.20 -15.99
CA THR A 7 14.65 -1.08 -15.34
C THR A 7 16.15 -1.16 -15.60
N ASP A 8 16.77 -2.34 -15.50
CA ASP A 8 18.18 -2.56 -15.84
C ASP A 8 18.46 -2.32 -17.33
N ARG A 9 17.53 -2.71 -18.22
CA ARG A 9 17.67 -2.48 -19.67
C ARG A 9 17.56 -1.00 -20.03
N TYR A 10 16.77 -0.21 -19.29
CA TYR A 10 16.67 1.24 -19.47
C TYR A 10 17.86 1.98 -18.82
N LEU A 11 18.35 1.53 -17.66
CA LEU A 11 19.61 1.99 -17.08
C LEU A 11 20.81 1.69 -17.98
N LEU A 12 20.79 0.57 -18.72
CA LEU A 12 21.76 0.25 -19.78
C LEU A 12 21.58 1.12 -21.04
N LEU A 13 20.37 1.63 -21.30
CA LEU A 13 20.10 2.55 -22.42
C LEU A 13 20.52 3.98 -22.09
N THR A 14 20.44 4.39 -20.82
CA THR A 14 20.93 5.69 -20.38
C THR A 14 22.41 5.66 -20.06
N ARG A 15 23.02 4.64 -19.44
CA ARG A 15 24.48 4.58 -19.20
C ARG A 15 25.28 4.38 -20.50
N GLY A 16 25.42 5.44 -21.29
CA GLY A 16 26.26 5.48 -22.48
C GLY A 16 27.74 5.31 -22.12
N SER A 17 28.23 4.07 -22.13
CA SER A 17 29.66 3.79 -22.24
C SER A 17 30.18 4.29 -23.60
N ARG A 18 31.45 4.68 -23.70
CA ARG A 18 32.11 4.91 -25.01
C ARG A 18 32.04 3.68 -25.92
N ASP A 19 31.78 2.49 -25.35
CA ASP A 19 31.56 1.21 -26.05
C ASP A 19 30.08 0.83 -26.23
N ALA A 20 29.13 1.70 -25.89
CA ALA A 20 27.70 1.45 -26.14
C ALA A 20 27.37 1.55 -27.65
N PRO A 21 26.44 0.72 -28.16
CA PRO A 21 25.96 0.83 -29.55
C PRO A 21 25.55 2.26 -29.92
N SER A 22 25.90 2.71 -31.13
CA SER A 22 25.74 4.11 -31.62
C SER A 22 24.35 4.71 -31.40
N ARG A 23 23.29 3.90 -31.47
CA ARG A 23 21.90 4.32 -31.24
C ARG A 23 21.64 4.74 -29.78
N GLN A 24 22.28 4.11 -28.79
CA GLN A 24 22.13 4.45 -27.38
C GLN A 24 22.86 5.75 -27.04
N GLN A 25 24.05 5.95 -27.61
CA GLN A 25 24.78 7.22 -27.51
C GLN A 25 23.97 8.38 -28.08
N THR A 26 23.32 8.17 -29.24
CA THR A 26 22.45 9.20 -29.85
C THR A 26 21.27 9.56 -28.95
N LEU A 27 20.61 8.57 -28.32
CA LEU A 27 19.50 8.82 -27.39
C LEU A 27 19.96 9.57 -26.13
N ARG A 28 21.09 9.19 -25.52
CA ARG A 28 21.65 9.93 -24.38
C ARG A 28 21.98 11.36 -24.77
N MET A 29 22.63 11.59 -25.90
CA MET A 29 22.94 12.95 -26.38
C MET A 29 21.68 13.81 -26.56
N CYS A 30 20.57 13.24 -27.03
CA CYS A 30 19.30 13.97 -27.11
C CYS A 30 18.75 14.33 -25.72
N ILE A 31 18.88 13.44 -24.74
CA ILE A 31 18.44 13.69 -23.35
C ILE A 31 19.36 14.73 -22.69
N ASP A 32 20.68 14.62 -22.85
CA ASP A 32 21.66 15.61 -22.38
C ASP A 32 21.34 17.00 -22.95
N TRP A 33 21.04 17.10 -24.25
CA TRP A 33 20.63 18.36 -24.86
C TRP A 33 19.31 18.91 -24.29
N SER A 34 18.35 18.03 -24.00
CA SER A 34 17.09 18.44 -23.35
C SER A 34 17.32 18.93 -21.93
N TYR A 35 18.27 18.32 -21.20
CA TYR A 35 18.68 18.72 -19.87
C TYR A 35 19.42 20.06 -19.88
N ASP A 36 20.33 20.28 -20.83
CA ASP A 36 21.04 21.55 -21.01
C ASP A 36 20.12 22.72 -21.41
N LEU A 37 18.95 22.42 -21.99
CA LEU A 37 17.90 23.42 -22.27
C LEU A 37 17.09 23.78 -21.01
N CYS A 38 17.21 22.99 -19.94
CA CYS A 38 16.54 23.27 -18.68
C CYS A 38 17.32 24.27 -17.83
N THR A 39 16.61 25.15 -17.12
CA THR A 39 17.22 26.02 -16.11
C THR A 39 17.69 25.19 -14.91
N PRO A 40 18.58 25.69 -14.04
CA PRO A 40 19.01 24.94 -12.86
C PRO A 40 17.86 24.51 -11.93
N VAL A 41 16.78 25.30 -11.86
CA VAL A 41 15.57 24.98 -11.08
C VAL A 41 14.81 23.81 -11.74
N GLU A 42 14.55 23.90 -13.04
CA GLU A 42 13.90 22.83 -13.80
C GLU A 42 14.70 21.52 -13.80
N GLN A 43 16.03 21.60 -13.89
CA GLN A 43 16.92 20.44 -13.79
C GLN A 43 16.79 19.74 -12.44
N ARG A 44 16.78 20.51 -11.35
CA ARG A 44 16.56 19.99 -9.99
C ARG A 44 15.17 19.35 -9.86
N MET A 45 14.14 20.04 -10.35
CA MET A 45 12.77 19.56 -10.30
C MET A 45 12.59 18.26 -11.11
N TRP A 46 13.15 18.17 -12.32
CA TRP A 46 13.18 16.92 -13.08
C TRP A 46 13.86 15.81 -12.26
N ALA A 47 15.04 16.08 -11.70
CA ALA A 47 15.76 15.11 -10.89
C ALA A 47 14.93 14.64 -9.67
N GLN A 48 14.22 15.53 -8.99
CA GLN A 48 13.36 15.18 -7.86
C GLN A 48 12.10 14.40 -8.29
N LEU A 49 11.38 14.86 -9.32
CA LEU A 49 10.19 14.17 -9.83
C LEU A 49 10.47 12.77 -10.38
N SER A 50 11.74 12.45 -10.66
CA SER A 50 12.16 11.11 -11.08
C SER A 50 11.93 10.01 -10.03
N VAL A 51 11.65 10.38 -8.78
CA VAL A 51 11.30 9.45 -7.70
C VAL A 51 9.94 8.78 -7.92
N PHE A 52 8.99 9.48 -8.55
CA PHE A 52 7.66 8.92 -8.80
C PHE A 52 7.74 7.80 -9.85
N ALA A 53 7.20 6.64 -9.50
CA ALA A 53 6.97 5.55 -10.42
C ALA A 53 5.58 5.72 -11.04
N GLY A 54 5.53 6.04 -12.35
CA GLY A 54 4.28 6.22 -13.08
C GLY A 54 3.85 7.69 -13.17
N THR A 55 2.62 7.97 -12.74
CA THR A 55 2.06 9.33 -12.79
C THR A 55 1.95 9.92 -11.39
N PHE A 56 1.90 11.23 -11.28
CA PHE A 56 1.70 11.95 -10.02
C PHE A 56 0.82 13.18 -10.23
N GLU A 57 0.20 13.64 -9.15
CA GLU A 57 -0.52 14.92 -9.09
C GLU A 57 0.42 16.02 -8.58
N LEU A 58 0.08 17.29 -8.84
CA LEU A 58 0.89 18.42 -8.38
C LEU A 58 1.03 18.42 -6.85
N GLU A 59 -0.04 18.16 -6.12
CA GLU A 59 -0.03 18.04 -4.65
C GLU A 59 0.94 16.96 -4.15
N ALA A 60 1.09 15.85 -4.89
CA ALA A 60 2.07 14.83 -4.53
C ALA A 60 3.50 15.33 -4.74
N ALA A 61 3.76 16.09 -5.82
CA ALA A 61 5.04 16.73 -6.05
C ALA A 61 5.38 17.74 -4.93
N GLU A 62 4.43 18.59 -4.53
CA GLU A 62 4.59 19.56 -3.42
C GLU A 62 5.02 18.87 -2.12
N GLN A 63 4.47 17.69 -1.84
CA GLN A 63 4.75 16.97 -0.59
C GLN A 63 6.08 16.21 -0.58
N VAL A 64 6.67 15.95 -1.76
CA VAL A 64 7.85 15.07 -1.91
C VAL A 64 9.09 15.85 -2.33
N CYS A 65 8.93 16.84 -3.20
CA CYS A 65 9.98 17.70 -3.71
C CYS A 65 10.32 18.79 -2.69
N ASP A 66 11.61 19.12 -2.56
CA ASP A 66 12.04 20.29 -1.76
C ASP A 66 11.86 21.53 -2.65
N ASP A 67 10.77 22.25 -2.45
CA ASP A 67 10.63 23.63 -2.90
C ASP A 67 9.84 24.43 -1.85
N ASP A 68 10.45 25.50 -1.32
CA ASP A 68 9.85 26.34 -0.28
C ASP A 68 8.72 27.24 -0.84
N ASP A 69 8.53 27.28 -2.16
CA ASP A 69 7.53 28.10 -2.85
C ASP A 69 6.66 27.29 -3.82
N VAL A 70 5.38 27.16 -3.49
CA VAL A 70 4.38 26.38 -4.25
C VAL A 70 4.09 27.02 -5.61
N ASP A 71 4.14 28.35 -5.71
CA ASP A 71 3.88 29.05 -6.98
C ASP A 71 5.00 28.78 -8.00
N ASP A 72 6.25 28.62 -7.55
CA ASP A 72 7.41 28.28 -8.40
C ASP A 72 7.34 26.82 -8.92
N LEU A 73 6.75 25.91 -8.13
CA LEU A 73 6.59 24.51 -8.54
C LEU A 73 5.67 24.37 -9.76
N LEU A 74 4.50 25.01 -9.74
CA LEU A 74 3.53 24.90 -10.85
C LEU A 74 4.11 25.44 -12.16
N ASP A 75 4.78 26.59 -12.08
CA ASP A 75 5.44 27.21 -13.23
C ASP A 75 6.56 26.29 -13.75
N THR A 76 7.39 25.74 -12.84
CA THR A 76 8.46 24.81 -13.20
C THR A 76 7.93 23.52 -13.85
N VAL A 77 6.86 22.93 -13.31
CA VAL A 77 6.20 21.76 -13.92
C VAL A 77 5.65 22.09 -15.30
N THR A 78 5.08 23.29 -15.47
CA THR A 78 4.58 23.76 -16.77
C THR A 78 5.72 23.89 -17.79
N PHE A 79 6.86 24.47 -17.40
CA PHE A 79 8.03 24.53 -18.28
C PHE A 79 8.58 23.15 -18.64
N LEU A 80 8.56 22.20 -17.71
CA LEU A 80 8.94 20.81 -17.98
C LEU A 80 7.97 20.11 -18.94
N VAL A 81 6.68 20.45 -18.91
CA VAL A 81 5.70 19.99 -19.90
C VAL A 81 5.97 20.61 -21.28
N ASP A 82 6.23 21.92 -21.35
CA ASP A 82 6.55 22.62 -22.61
C ASP A 82 7.82 22.06 -23.27
N LYS A 83 8.80 21.64 -22.45
CA LYS A 83 10.03 20.98 -22.91
C LYS A 83 9.87 19.47 -23.14
N SER A 84 8.65 18.95 -23.05
CA SER A 84 8.32 17.52 -23.22
C SER A 84 9.08 16.58 -22.28
N ILE A 85 9.54 17.09 -21.14
CA ILE A 85 10.11 16.28 -20.07
C ILE A 85 9.00 15.54 -19.31
N LEU A 86 7.90 16.26 -19.07
CA LEU A 86 6.66 15.73 -18.53
C LEU A 86 5.57 15.71 -19.60
N THR A 87 4.66 14.74 -19.48
CA THR A 87 3.43 14.67 -20.27
C THR A 87 2.26 14.85 -19.33
N ARG A 88 1.36 15.78 -19.67
CA ARG A 88 0.08 15.95 -18.97
C ARG A 88 -0.89 14.84 -19.39
N GLU A 89 -1.47 14.17 -18.42
CA GLU A 89 -2.52 13.17 -18.61
C GLU A 89 -3.79 13.61 -17.88
N GLU A 90 -4.91 13.61 -18.60
CA GLU A 90 -6.22 13.89 -18.01
C GLU A 90 -6.78 12.59 -17.44
N SER A 91 -6.97 12.54 -16.11
CA SER A 91 -7.54 11.39 -15.40
C SER A 91 -8.81 11.81 -14.69
N GLY A 92 -9.94 11.75 -15.41
CA GLY A 92 -11.22 12.20 -14.88
C GLY A 92 -11.21 13.70 -14.58
N THR A 93 -11.33 14.06 -13.30
CA THR A 93 -11.34 15.46 -12.82
C THR A 93 -9.96 15.97 -12.40
N ALA A 94 -8.94 15.11 -12.30
CA ALA A 94 -7.61 15.47 -11.83
C ALA A 94 -6.59 15.53 -12.98
N VAL A 95 -5.70 16.52 -12.91
CA VAL A 95 -4.56 16.66 -13.83
C VAL A 95 -3.38 15.89 -13.26
N ARG A 96 -2.84 14.97 -14.05
CA ARG A 96 -1.68 14.16 -13.66
C ARG A 96 -0.53 14.37 -14.62
N PHE A 97 0.67 14.17 -14.14
CA PHE A 97 1.90 14.27 -14.92
C PHE A 97 2.59 12.93 -14.98
N ARG A 98 3.14 12.61 -16.15
CA ARG A 98 3.93 11.41 -16.37
C ARG A 98 5.30 11.78 -16.92
N MET A 99 6.34 11.12 -16.43
CA MET A 99 7.67 11.17 -17.01
C MET A 99 7.94 9.90 -17.80
N LEU A 100 8.54 10.02 -18.99
CA LEU A 100 8.98 8.84 -19.74
C LEU A 100 10.09 8.11 -18.97
N GLU A 101 10.07 6.78 -18.97
CA GLU A 101 11.01 5.97 -18.18
C GLU A 101 12.49 6.30 -18.46
N THR A 102 12.82 6.65 -19.71
CA THR A 102 14.19 7.07 -20.07
C THR A 102 14.59 8.40 -19.46
N LEU A 103 13.67 9.37 -19.41
CA LEU A 103 13.89 10.67 -18.76
C LEU A 103 13.91 10.51 -17.24
N ARG A 104 13.07 9.62 -16.70
CA ARG A 104 13.05 9.27 -15.28
C ARG A 104 14.37 8.65 -14.84
N ALA A 105 14.89 7.69 -15.60
CA ALA A 105 16.18 7.07 -15.34
C ALA A 105 17.32 8.10 -15.38
N TYR A 106 17.26 9.09 -16.29
CA TYR A 106 18.23 10.17 -16.36
C TYR A 106 18.14 11.13 -15.16
N GLY A 107 16.94 11.60 -14.81
CA GLY A 107 16.74 12.45 -13.63
C GLY A 107 17.20 11.76 -12.34
N ARG A 108 16.95 10.45 -12.24
CA ARG A 108 17.42 9.62 -11.12
C ARG A 108 18.94 9.58 -11.01
N GLU A 109 19.64 9.46 -12.14
CA GLU A 109 21.11 9.52 -12.17
C GLU A 109 21.60 10.88 -11.66
N LYS A 110 20.94 11.99 -12.04
CA LYS A 110 21.30 13.34 -11.59
C LYS A 110 21.12 13.58 -10.09
N VAL A 111 20.01 13.14 -9.51
CA VAL A 111 19.81 13.26 -8.05
C VAL A 111 20.70 12.28 -7.25
N GLN A 112 21.17 11.20 -7.87
CA GLN A 112 22.18 10.32 -7.27
C GLN A 112 23.56 11.00 -7.24
N GLU A 113 23.93 11.74 -8.28
CA GLU A 113 25.17 12.53 -8.33
C GLU A 113 25.22 13.60 -7.23
N SER A 114 24.08 14.19 -6.84
CA SER A 114 24.00 15.17 -5.74
C SER A 114 23.99 14.55 -4.33
N GLY A 115 23.77 13.24 -4.21
CA GLY A 115 23.68 12.53 -2.93
C GLY A 115 22.33 12.68 -2.20
N GLU A 116 21.37 13.38 -2.79
CA GLU A 116 20.05 13.68 -2.18
C GLU A 116 19.01 12.57 -2.41
N TYR A 117 19.31 11.61 -3.30
CA TYR A 117 18.33 10.62 -3.76
C TYR A 117 17.75 9.76 -2.64
N THR A 118 18.55 9.38 -1.64
CA THR A 118 18.06 8.57 -0.51
C THR A 118 17.02 9.32 0.30
N GLU A 119 17.25 10.61 0.56
CA GLU A 119 16.32 11.42 1.36
C GLU A 119 15.03 11.70 0.59
N LEU A 120 15.14 11.98 -0.70
CA LEU A 120 13.99 12.10 -1.59
C LEU A 120 13.12 10.83 -1.61
N ARG A 121 13.74 9.63 -1.62
CA ARG A 121 13.01 8.36 -1.52
C ARG A 121 12.33 8.17 -0.17
N ARG A 122 12.89 8.69 0.93
CA ARG A 122 12.23 8.68 2.24
C ARG A 122 10.99 9.56 2.23
N ARG A 123 11.07 10.78 1.69
CA ARG A 123 9.90 11.65 1.52
C ARG A 123 8.81 11.00 0.66
N HIS A 124 9.19 10.37 -0.44
CA HIS A 124 8.26 9.62 -1.30
C HIS A 124 7.61 8.43 -0.57
N ARG A 125 8.39 7.67 0.22
CA ARG A 125 7.86 6.60 1.08
C ARG A 125 6.89 7.16 2.11
N ASP A 126 7.23 8.25 2.79
CA ASP A 126 6.40 8.86 3.83
C ASP A 126 5.09 9.40 3.25
N TRP A 127 5.13 9.95 2.02
CA TRP A 127 3.94 10.28 1.26
C TRP A 127 3.07 9.04 0.95
N CYS A 128 3.68 7.93 0.49
CA CYS A 128 2.95 6.67 0.25
C CYS A 128 2.36 6.09 1.55
N GLU A 129 3.06 6.25 2.67
CA GLU A 129 2.58 5.85 3.99
C GLU A 129 1.35 6.64 4.41
N ARG A 130 1.39 7.98 4.30
CA ARG A 130 0.21 8.81 4.60
C ARG A 130 -0.98 8.40 3.76
N LEU A 131 -0.77 8.17 2.45
CA LEU A 131 -1.80 7.72 1.54
C LEU A 131 -2.42 6.37 1.97
N ALA A 132 -1.59 5.39 2.33
CA ALA A 132 -2.06 4.08 2.76
C ALA A 132 -2.82 4.13 4.10
N LEU A 133 -2.31 4.89 5.07
CA LEU A 133 -2.93 5.04 6.38
C LEU A 133 -4.24 5.83 6.34
N GLU A 134 -4.31 6.90 5.53
CA GLU A 134 -5.56 7.63 5.30
C GLU A 134 -6.62 6.71 4.67
N ALA A 135 -6.21 5.91 3.67
CA ALA A 135 -7.11 4.97 3.05
C ALA A 135 -7.62 3.89 4.03
N GLU A 136 -6.76 3.40 4.93
CA GLU A 136 -7.17 2.47 6.00
C GLU A 136 -8.17 3.12 6.95
N SER A 137 -7.91 4.34 7.44
CA SER A 137 -8.78 5.00 8.41
C SER A 137 -10.15 5.40 7.83
N GLU A 138 -10.19 5.69 6.54
CA GLU A 138 -11.40 6.09 5.81
C GLU A 138 -12.02 4.91 5.03
N TRP A 139 -11.59 3.66 5.30
CA TRP A 139 -12.05 2.51 4.53
C TRP A 139 -13.54 2.24 4.72
N ILE A 140 -14.04 2.45 5.94
CA ILE A 140 -15.47 2.40 6.27
C ILE A 140 -16.04 3.81 6.18
N SER A 141 -16.15 4.31 4.96
CA SER A 141 -16.72 5.64 4.67
C SER A 141 -17.24 5.75 3.24
N SER A 142 -17.93 6.85 2.96
CA SER A 142 -18.33 7.27 1.61
C SER A 142 -17.16 7.49 0.64
N ARG A 143 -15.92 7.61 1.15
CA ARG A 143 -14.70 7.78 0.34
C ARG A 143 -14.11 6.45 -0.16
N GLN A 144 -14.66 5.29 0.25
CA GLN A 144 -14.07 3.99 -0.06
C GLN A 144 -13.80 3.75 -1.55
N LEU A 145 -14.79 3.97 -2.43
CA LEU A 145 -14.61 3.76 -3.88
C LEU A 145 -13.59 4.74 -4.49
N PRO A 146 -13.63 6.06 -4.19
CA PRO A 146 -12.56 6.98 -4.53
C PRO A 146 -11.17 6.54 -4.06
N LEU A 147 -11.04 6.04 -2.83
CA LEU A 147 -9.78 5.57 -2.25
C LEU A 147 -9.25 4.33 -2.97
N ILE A 148 -10.11 3.36 -3.29
CA ILE A 148 -9.73 2.18 -4.11
C ILE A 148 -9.19 2.63 -5.48
N ALA A 149 -9.85 3.61 -6.12
CA ALA A 149 -9.40 4.12 -7.40
C ALA A 149 -8.07 4.88 -7.28
N GLN A 150 -7.88 5.65 -6.21
CA GLN A 150 -6.63 6.37 -5.92
C GLN A 150 -5.48 5.41 -5.68
N LEU A 151 -5.62 4.45 -4.75
CA LEU A 151 -4.61 3.41 -4.50
C LEU A 151 -4.29 2.58 -5.75
N GLY A 152 -5.30 2.32 -6.59
CA GLY A 152 -5.11 1.67 -7.88
C GLY A 152 -4.22 2.45 -8.85
N ARG A 153 -4.36 3.79 -8.89
CA ARG A 153 -3.51 4.68 -9.70
C ARG A 153 -2.10 4.79 -9.12
N GLU A 154 -1.98 4.88 -7.80
CA GLU A 154 -0.69 5.04 -7.10
C GLU A 154 0.08 3.74 -6.89
N GLN A 155 -0.47 2.61 -7.36
CA GLN A 155 0.15 1.29 -7.18
C GLN A 155 1.62 1.20 -7.62
N PRO A 156 2.06 1.81 -8.74
CA PRO A 156 3.48 1.79 -9.10
C PRO A 156 4.36 2.59 -8.11
N ASN A 157 3.87 3.73 -7.61
CA ASN A 157 4.54 4.51 -6.57
C ASN A 157 4.67 3.71 -5.27
N ILE A 158 3.56 3.12 -4.81
CA ILE A 158 3.51 2.29 -3.61
C ILE A 158 4.48 1.12 -3.71
N ARG A 159 4.57 0.43 -4.86
CA ARG A 159 5.53 -0.67 -5.06
C ARG A 159 6.98 -0.20 -4.95
N GLU A 160 7.35 0.96 -5.51
CA GLU A 160 8.71 1.49 -5.35
C GLU A 160 9.01 1.89 -3.89
N ALA A 161 8.02 2.41 -3.16
CA ALA A 161 8.13 2.71 -1.73
C ALA A 161 8.30 1.44 -0.87
N LEU A 162 7.51 0.37 -1.14
CA LEU A 162 7.66 -0.92 -0.46
C LEU A 162 9.04 -1.54 -0.77
N GLU A 163 9.48 -1.52 -2.03
CA GLU A 163 10.81 -2.02 -2.40
C GLU A 163 11.93 -1.25 -1.68
N PHE A 164 11.81 0.08 -1.57
CA PHE A 164 12.76 0.90 -0.83
C PHE A 164 12.82 0.53 0.66
N SER A 165 11.63 0.36 1.25
CA SER A 165 11.46 0.16 2.68
C SER A 165 12.11 -1.14 3.15
N VAL A 166 12.22 -2.16 2.29
CA VAL A 166 12.87 -3.44 2.63
C VAL A 166 14.30 -3.25 3.15
N SER A 167 15.05 -2.29 2.59
CA SER A 167 16.43 -2.03 3.01
C SER A 167 16.59 -0.82 3.93
N ASP A 168 15.75 0.22 3.79
CA ASP A 168 15.91 1.48 4.54
C ASP A 168 15.10 1.50 5.84
N SER A 169 13.88 0.95 5.83
CA SER A 169 12.89 1.10 6.92
C SER A 169 11.84 -0.02 6.89
N PRO A 170 12.21 -1.26 7.26
CA PRO A 170 11.30 -2.41 7.18
C PRO A 170 10.03 -2.24 8.01
N ASP A 171 10.12 -1.51 9.12
CA ASP A 171 9.01 -1.14 9.99
C ASP A 171 7.98 -0.26 9.27
N VAL A 172 8.42 0.82 8.61
CA VAL A 172 7.53 1.67 7.79
C VAL A 172 6.90 0.86 6.65
N GLY A 173 7.71 0.03 5.97
CA GLY A 173 7.21 -0.85 4.92
C GLY A 173 6.14 -1.85 5.40
N LEU A 174 6.29 -2.39 6.61
CA LEU A 174 5.30 -3.25 7.25
C LEU A 174 3.99 -2.49 7.52
N ARG A 175 4.07 -1.25 8.01
CA ARG A 175 2.88 -0.39 8.23
C ARG A 175 2.11 -0.13 6.95
N ILE A 176 2.83 0.27 5.88
CA ILE A 176 2.23 0.48 4.55
C ILE A 176 1.57 -0.82 4.07
N ALA A 177 2.26 -1.95 4.17
CA ALA A 177 1.74 -3.24 3.72
C ALA A 177 0.49 -3.68 4.52
N ALA A 178 0.49 -3.51 5.85
CA ALA A 178 -0.66 -3.82 6.68
C ALA A 178 -1.88 -2.95 6.31
N ALA A 179 -1.68 -1.65 6.12
CA ALA A 179 -2.74 -0.70 5.74
C ALA A 179 -3.32 -0.95 4.34
N LEU A 180 -2.57 -1.59 3.44
CA LEU A 180 -3.04 -1.95 2.09
C LEU A 180 -3.83 -3.26 2.02
N PHE A 181 -3.93 -4.01 3.14
CA PHE A 181 -4.71 -5.23 3.22
C PHE A 181 -6.11 -5.13 2.62
N PRO A 182 -6.97 -4.18 3.03
CA PRO A 182 -8.33 -4.12 2.52
C PRO A 182 -8.39 -3.77 1.02
N PHE A 183 -7.41 -3.03 0.51
CA PHE A 183 -7.27 -2.77 -0.93
C PHE A 183 -6.90 -4.03 -1.73
N TRP A 184 -5.94 -4.83 -1.25
CA TRP A 184 -5.61 -6.08 -1.91
C TRP A 184 -6.77 -7.06 -1.89
N LEU A 185 -7.52 -7.10 -0.78
CA LEU A 185 -8.73 -7.91 -0.67
C LEU A 185 -9.78 -7.47 -1.69
N ALA A 186 -10.14 -6.18 -1.72
CA ALA A 186 -11.15 -5.63 -2.63
C ALA A 186 -10.79 -5.78 -4.12
N ARG A 187 -9.50 -5.79 -4.46
CA ARG A 187 -9.02 -5.93 -5.85
C ARG A 187 -8.67 -7.37 -6.24
N GLY A 188 -8.76 -8.34 -5.32
CA GLY A 188 -8.34 -9.72 -5.58
C GLY A 188 -6.83 -9.91 -5.74
N LEU A 189 -6.01 -8.99 -5.22
CA LEU A 189 -4.55 -8.97 -5.39
C LEU A 189 -3.83 -9.75 -4.27
N PHE A 190 -4.35 -10.93 -3.91
CA PHE A 190 -3.93 -11.68 -2.73
C PHE A 190 -2.45 -12.07 -2.77
N SER A 191 -1.96 -12.55 -3.91
CA SER A 191 -0.55 -12.94 -4.06
C SER A 191 0.42 -11.77 -3.91
N GLU A 192 0.01 -10.56 -4.31
CA GLU A 192 0.85 -9.37 -4.11
C GLU A 192 0.89 -8.96 -2.65
N GLY A 193 -0.26 -8.96 -1.96
CA GLY A 193 -0.30 -8.68 -0.53
C GLY A 193 0.55 -9.68 0.28
N ARG A 194 0.38 -10.99 0.00
CA ARG A 194 1.19 -12.05 0.64
C ARG A 194 2.69 -11.86 0.38
N LEU A 195 3.10 -11.47 -0.82
CA LEU A 195 4.50 -11.24 -1.17
C LEU A 195 5.11 -10.16 -0.28
N TRP A 196 4.46 -9.00 -0.18
CA TRP A 196 4.98 -7.87 0.58
C TRP A 196 4.94 -8.12 2.09
N LEU A 197 3.80 -8.60 2.61
CA LEU A 197 3.65 -8.93 4.03
C LEU A 197 4.71 -9.94 4.47
N ASN A 198 4.90 -11.04 3.73
CA ASN A 198 5.92 -12.03 4.05
C ASN A 198 7.33 -11.43 4.04
N ARG A 199 7.65 -10.54 3.08
CA ARG A 199 8.97 -9.92 2.97
C ARG A 199 9.30 -9.04 4.18
N PHE A 200 8.32 -8.33 4.74
CA PHE A 200 8.54 -7.52 5.94
C PHE A 200 8.48 -8.34 7.23
N LEU A 201 7.57 -9.31 7.34
CA LEU A 201 7.47 -10.19 8.51
C LEU A 201 8.74 -11.03 8.71
N THR A 202 9.37 -11.47 7.62
CA THR A 202 10.64 -12.23 7.65
C THR A 202 11.89 -11.35 7.79
N SER A 203 11.75 -10.02 7.86
CA SER A 203 12.89 -9.12 8.07
C SER A 203 13.43 -9.26 9.49
N VAL A 204 14.76 -9.14 9.65
CA VAL A 204 15.41 -9.22 10.97
C VAL A 204 14.81 -8.20 11.94
N THR A 205 14.60 -6.96 11.47
CA THR A 205 13.98 -5.88 12.25
C THR A 205 12.63 -6.29 12.82
N CYS A 206 11.77 -6.90 12.01
CA CYS A 206 10.46 -7.39 12.46
C CYS A 206 10.58 -8.59 13.41
N GLN A 207 11.51 -9.51 13.16
CA GLN A 207 11.69 -10.72 13.97
C GLN A 207 12.23 -10.42 15.36
N THR A 208 13.15 -9.46 15.48
CA THR A 208 13.78 -9.10 16.77
C THR A 208 13.11 -7.93 17.49
N GLY A 209 12.24 -7.20 16.78
CA GLY A 209 11.53 -6.05 17.31
C GLY A 209 10.38 -6.42 18.26
N PRO A 210 9.87 -5.45 19.04
CA PRO A 210 8.71 -5.67 19.91
C PRO A 210 7.46 -6.01 19.08
N LEU A 211 6.50 -6.69 19.71
CA LEU A 211 5.18 -6.89 19.12
C LEU A 211 4.45 -5.53 19.08
N THR A 212 4.12 -5.06 17.89
CA THR A 212 3.35 -3.82 17.65
C THR A 212 2.01 -4.13 17.00
N VAL A 213 1.08 -3.17 17.05
CA VAL A 213 -0.24 -3.31 16.40
C VAL A 213 -0.07 -3.56 14.90
N ASP A 214 0.85 -2.85 14.25
CA ASP A 214 1.13 -3.01 12.83
C ASP A 214 1.63 -4.42 12.48
N LYS A 215 2.46 -5.02 13.36
CA LYS A 215 2.93 -6.40 13.19
C LYS A 215 1.78 -7.40 13.31
N VAL A 216 0.89 -7.23 14.29
CA VAL A 216 -0.27 -8.11 14.44
C VAL A 216 -1.26 -7.93 13.28
N LYS A 217 -1.52 -6.68 12.85
CA LYS A 217 -2.31 -6.40 11.64
C LYS A 217 -1.71 -7.07 10.40
N ALA A 218 -0.39 -7.04 10.24
CA ALA A 218 0.29 -7.70 9.14
C ALA A 218 0.21 -9.24 9.21
N LEU A 219 0.32 -9.83 10.40
CA LEU A 219 0.13 -11.27 10.62
C LEU A 219 -1.30 -11.69 10.25
N TYR A 220 -2.30 -10.95 10.74
CA TYR A 220 -3.71 -11.14 10.37
C TYR A 220 -3.94 -11.01 8.86
N ALA A 221 -3.47 -9.93 8.24
CA ALA A 221 -3.60 -9.73 6.81
C ALA A 221 -2.94 -10.86 6.01
N GLY A 222 -1.77 -11.31 6.44
CA GLY A 222 -1.05 -12.41 5.80
C GLY A 222 -1.77 -13.75 5.93
N SER A 223 -2.34 -14.04 7.11
CA SER A 223 -3.09 -15.27 7.38
C SER A 223 -4.39 -15.29 6.58
N PHE A 224 -5.16 -14.20 6.63
CA PHE A 224 -6.43 -14.08 5.92
C PHE A 224 -6.24 -14.18 4.39
N LEU A 225 -5.22 -13.53 3.82
CA LEU A 225 -4.93 -13.66 2.39
C LEU A 225 -4.47 -15.07 2.01
N ALA A 226 -3.84 -15.82 2.93
CA ALA A 226 -3.51 -17.22 2.71
C ALA A 226 -4.77 -18.11 2.76
N ASP A 227 -5.69 -17.84 3.69
CA ASP A 227 -6.99 -18.52 3.80
C ASP A 227 -7.84 -18.34 2.54
N MET A 228 -7.90 -17.11 2.01
CA MET A 228 -8.57 -16.80 0.74
C MET A 228 -8.00 -17.57 -0.46
N GLN A 229 -6.76 -18.06 -0.36
CA GLN A 229 -6.12 -18.91 -1.37
C GLN A 229 -6.10 -20.40 -1.00
N GLY A 230 -6.75 -20.79 0.10
CA GLY A 230 -6.81 -22.16 0.61
C GLY A 230 -5.50 -22.68 1.21
N ASP A 231 -4.52 -21.81 1.50
CA ASP A 231 -3.23 -22.19 2.08
C ASP A 231 -3.28 -22.11 3.61
N LEU A 232 -4.13 -22.95 4.21
CA LEU A 232 -4.38 -22.99 5.66
C LEU A 232 -3.10 -23.29 6.46
N ARG A 233 -2.14 -24.00 5.86
CA ARG A 233 -0.84 -24.27 6.48
C ARG A 233 -0.04 -22.99 6.72
N VAL A 234 -0.03 -22.06 5.76
CA VAL A 234 0.63 -20.76 5.93
C VAL A 234 -0.14 -19.89 6.89
N SER A 235 -1.48 -19.90 6.82
CA SER A 235 -2.32 -19.17 7.76
C SER A 235 -2.08 -19.60 9.22
N ALA A 236 -2.14 -20.90 9.50
CA ALA A 236 -1.87 -21.46 10.82
C ALA A 236 -0.47 -21.11 11.35
N ALA A 237 0.55 -21.10 10.49
CA ALA A 237 1.90 -20.72 10.90
C ALA A 237 2.00 -19.24 11.32
N LEU A 238 1.32 -18.33 10.61
CA LEU A 238 1.29 -16.91 10.93
C LEU A 238 0.48 -16.62 12.20
N VAL A 239 -0.64 -17.31 12.39
CA VAL A 239 -1.47 -17.22 13.60
C VAL A 239 -0.68 -17.72 14.82
N GLU A 240 0.01 -18.85 14.71
CA GLU A 240 0.85 -19.39 15.78
C GLU A 240 2.05 -18.48 16.10
N GLU A 241 2.67 -17.86 15.08
CA GLU A 241 3.69 -16.84 15.31
C GLU A 241 3.13 -15.68 16.13
N GLY A 242 1.96 -15.16 15.77
CA GLY A 242 1.28 -14.09 16.52
C GLY A 242 0.98 -14.47 17.96
N ARG A 243 0.45 -15.68 18.18
CA ARG A 243 0.19 -16.23 19.52
C ARG A 243 1.45 -16.32 20.37
N SER A 244 2.53 -16.86 19.81
CA SER A 244 3.80 -17.02 20.53
C SER A 244 4.41 -15.69 20.98
N LEU A 245 4.10 -14.60 20.27
CA LEU A 245 4.54 -13.25 20.60
C LEU A 245 3.62 -12.54 21.61
N ALA A 246 2.41 -13.05 21.81
CA ALA A 246 1.37 -12.45 22.65
C ALA A 246 1.58 -12.71 24.15
N ASP A 247 2.27 -13.79 24.53
CA ASP A 247 2.47 -14.25 25.91
C ASP A 247 3.06 -13.20 26.88
N GLY A 248 3.67 -12.14 26.34
CA GLY A 248 4.28 -11.05 27.11
C GLY A 248 3.50 -9.73 27.12
N THR A 249 2.38 -9.62 26.40
CA THR A 249 1.63 -8.36 26.28
C THR A 249 0.32 -8.36 27.08
N THR A 250 -0.14 -7.18 27.47
CA THR A 250 -1.47 -6.96 28.08
C THR A 250 -2.30 -5.98 27.27
N ASP A 251 -1.81 -5.56 26.10
CA ASP A 251 -2.52 -4.61 25.23
C ASP A 251 -3.77 -5.26 24.63
N PRO A 252 -4.98 -4.78 24.96
CA PRO A 252 -6.22 -5.36 24.45
C PRO A 252 -6.33 -5.30 22.92
N MET A 253 -5.71 -4.30 22.27
CA MET A 253 -5.79 -4.15 20.81
C MET A 253 -4.95 -5.21 20.09
N LEU A 254 -3.77 -5.53 20.63
CA LEU A 254 -2.96 -6.63 20.10
C LEU A 254 -3.71 -7.95 20.19
N HIS A 255 -4.33 -8.22 21.34
CA HIS A 255 -5.14 -9.42 21.53
C HIS A 255 -6.33 -9.46 20.57
N ALA A 256 -7.05 -8.35 20.38
CA ALA A 256 -8.21 -8.33 19.50
C ALA A 256 -7.87 -8.69 18.05
N HIS A 257 -6.74 -8.21 17.52
CA HIS A 257 -6.30 -8.59 16.17
C HIS A 257 -5.82 -10.04 16.08
N LEU A 258 -5.22 -10.58 17.14
CA LEU A 258 -4.85 -12.01 17.20
C LEU A 258 -6.09 -12.90 17.25
N GLU A 259 -7.07 -12.56 18.09
CA GLU A 259 -8.37 -13.23 18.18
C GLU A 259 -9.11 -13.18 16.83
N LEU A 260 -9.02 -12.06 16.11
CA LEU A 260 -9.56 -11.96 14.74
C LEU A 260 -8.87 -12.93 13.77
N ALA A 261 -7.55 -13.09 13.88
CA ALA A 261 -6.78 -14.02 13.06
C ALA A 261 -7.09 -15.49 13.39
N GLU A 262 -7.16 -15.83 14.69
CA GLU A 262 -7.55 -17.16 15.17
C GLU A 262 -8.97 -17.52 14.76
N GLY A 263 -9.90 -16.58 14.92
CA GLY A 263 -11.30 -16.75 14.52
C GLY A 263 -11.45 -16.95 13.01
N SER A 264 -10.70 -16.19 12.21
CA SER A 264 -10.68 -16.34 10.75
C SER A 264 -10.15 -17.71 10.33
N LEU A 265 -8.98 -18.13 10.85
CA LEU A 265 -8.41 -19.44 10.55
C LEU A 265 -9.39 -20.58 10.93
N ALA A 266 -9.97 -20.52 12.12
CA ALA A 266 -10.92 -21.54 12.59
C ALA A 266 -12.17 -21.62 11.69
N LEU A 267 -12.64 -20.48 11.16
CA LEU A 267 -13.73 -20.45 10.19
C LEU A 267 -13.35 -21.19 8.90
N PHE A 268 -12.17 -20.93 8.35
CA PHE A 268 -11.69 -21.59 7.13
C PHE A 268 -11.33 -23.07 7.32
N GLU A 269 -10.93 -23.47 8.53
CA GLU A 269 -10.75 -24.89 8.92
C GLU A 269 -12.09 -25.62 9.14
N GLY A 270 -13.20 -24.88 9.25
CA GLY A 270 -14.52 -25.41 9.56
C GLY A 270 -14.75 -25.69 11.06
N ASN A 271 -13.86 -25.23 11.93
CA ASN A 271 -14.02 -25.30 13.38
C ASN A 271 -14.87 -24.12 13.89
N LEU A 272 -16.15 -24.15 13.52
CA LEU A 272 -17.10 -23.07 13.76
C LEU A 272 -17.29 -22.69 15.25
N PRO A 273 -17.27 -23.62 16.23
CA PRO A 273 -17.38 -23.25 17.65
C PRO A 273 -16.21 -22.39 18.15
N ASP A 274 -14.98 -22.70 17.71
CA ASP A 274 -13.79 -21.94 18.07
C ASP A 274 -13.77 -20.61 17.33
N ALA A 275 -14.12 -20.61 16.03
CA ALA A 275 -14.27 -19.40 15.22
C ALA A 275 -15.20 -18.38 15.90
N ARG A 276 -16.39 -18.83 16.32
CA ARG A 276 -17.36 -17.99 17.04
C ARG A 276 -16.74 -17.41 18.31
N THR A 277 -16.08 -18.24 19.11
CA THR A 277 -15.53 -17.82 20.40
C THR A 277 -14.49 -16.72 20.22
N HIS A 278 -13.54 -16.91 19.31
CA HIS A 278 -12.48 -15.94 19.03
C HIS A 278 -13.03 -14.63 18.45
N LEU A 279 -13.94 -14.72 17.46
CA LEU A 279 -14.56 -13.54 16.84
C LEU A 279 -15.38 -12.72 17.86
N GLU A 280 -16.12 -13.37 18.76
CA GLU A 280 -16.84 -12.70 19.85
C GLU A 280 -15.89 -11.96 20.81
N GLN A 281 -14.68 -12.47 21.08
CA GLN A 281 -13.70 -11.76 21.90
C GLN A 281 -13.12 -10.55 21.17
N ALA A 282 -12.78 -10.69 19.89
CA ALA A 282 -12.27 -9.61 19.07
C ALA A 282 -13.26 -8.43 19.01
N ILE A 283 -14.54 -8.71 18.73
CA ILE A 283 -15.60 -7.70 18.62
C ILE A 283 -15.75 -6.88 19.91
N LYS A 284 -15.64 -7.48 21.10
CA LYS A 284 -15.76 -6.75 22.38
C LYS A 284 -14.77 -5.59 22.49
N VAL A 285 -13.60 -5.70 21.87
CA VAL A 285 -12.57 -4.65 21.88
C VAL A 285 -12.78 -3.65 20.75
N PHE A 286 -13.23 -4.10 19.57
CA PHE A 286 -13.47 -3.22 18.42
C PHE A 286 -14.72 -2.34 18.54
N THR A 287 -15.76 -2.79 19.28
CA THR A 287 -17.11 -2.18 19.42
C THR A 287 -17.18 -0.76 20.04
N ALA A 288 -16.11 0.01 20.04
CA ALA A 288 -16.10 1.43 20.40
C ALA A 288 -15.63 2.35 19.26
N ARG A 289 -15.26 1.79 18.09
CA ARG A 289 -14.54 2.53 17.05
C ARG A 289 -15.26 2.63 15.71
N ASN A 290 -16.27 1.79 15.44
CA ASN A 290 -16.93 1.71 14.12
C ASN A 290 -15.90 1.60 12.98
N ASP A 291 -14.83 0.83 13.23
CA ASP A 291 -13.68 0.73 12.33
C ASP A 291 -13.77 -0.48 11.40
N LEU A 292 -12.82 -0.56 10.46
CA LEU A 292 -12.68 -1.65 9.51
C LEU A 292 -12.71 -3.04 10.18
N TYR A 293 -12.06 -3.17 11.33
CA TYR A 293 -11.87 -4.47 11.96
C TYR A 293 -13.11 -4.92 12.73
N GLU A 294 -13.93 -4.00 13.24
CA GLU A 294 -15.27 -4.32 13.74
C GLU A 294 -16.14 -4.92 12.62
N VAL A 295 -16.18 -4.28 11.46
CA VAL A 295 -16.97 -4.75 10.31
C VAL A 295 -16.50 -6.13 9.85
N VAL A 296 -15.20 -6.31 9.67
CA VAL A 296 -14.63 -7.59 9.23
C VAL A 296 -14.86 -8.73 10.23
N ALA A 297 -14.77 -8.44 11.53
CA ALA A 297 -15.06 -9.43 12.57
C ALA A 297 -16.55 -9.81 12.59
N LEU A 298 -17.46 -8.84 12.43
CA LEU A 298 -18.90 -9.09 12.36
C LEU A 298 -19.30 -9.88 11.12
N ASP A 299 -18.74 -9.57 9.94
CA ASP A 299 -18.98 -10.34 8.71
C ASP A 299 -18.55 -11.80 8.89
N SER A 300 -17.38 -12.03 9.48
CA SER A 300 -16.86 -13.37 9.75
C SER A 300 -17.73 -14.12 10.79
N LEU A 301 -18.24 -13.42 11.79
CA LEU A 301 -19.11 -13.99 12.83
C LEU A 301 -20.49 -14.33 12.27
N GLY A 302 -21.05 -13.47 11.41
CA GLY A 302 -22.31 -13.72 10.70
C GLY A 302 -22.22 -15.00 9.87
N MET A 303 -21.17 -15.12 9.06
CA MET A 303 -20.91 -16.35 8.28
C MET A 303 -20.75 -17.59 9.18
N THR A 304 -20.07 -17.45 10.31
CA THR A 304 -19.93 -18.55 11.29
C THR A 304 -21.29 -18.99 11.84
N HIS A 305 -22.18 -18.05 12.17
CA HIS A 305 -23.52 -18.35 12.65
C HIS A 305 -24.40 -19.00 11.58
N ASP A 306 -24.32 -18.56 10.32
CA ASP A 306 -25.04 -19.19 9.21
C ASP A 306 -24.62 -20.64 9.01
N LEU A 307 -23.31 -20.91 9.01
CA LEU A 307 -22.77 -22.27 8.88
C LEU A 307 -23.15 -23.17 10.07
N LEU A 308 -23.36 -22.59 11.25
CA LEU A 308 -23.89 -23.28 12.43
C LEU A 308 -25.43 -23.45 12.42
N GLY A 309 -26.14 -22.84 11.46
CA GLY A 309 -27.60 -22.84 11.38
C GLY A 309 -28.29 -21.88 12.36
N ASN A 310 -27.56 -20.93 12.96
CA ASN A 310 -28.08 -19.95 13.90
C ASN A 310 -28.52 -18.66 13.19
N THR A 311 -29.51 -18.76 12.30
CA THR A 311 -29.93 -17.67 11.40
C THR A 311 -30.26 -16.36 12.13
N GLU A 312 -30.91 -16.41 13.30
CA GLU A 312 -31.24 -15.20 14.07
C GLU A 312 -29.98 -14.43 14.48
N ARG A 313 -28.93 -15.12 14.93
CA ARG A 313 -27.65 -14.50 15.31
C ARG A 313 -26.85 -14.02 14.11
N ALA A 314 -26.95 -14.70 12.98
CA ALA A 314 -26.35 -14.22 11.74
C ALA A 314 -26.97 -12.89 11.30
N ILE A 315 -28.31 -12.81 11.31
CA ILE A 315 -29.05 -11.58 11.00
C ILE A 315 -28.62 -10.43 11.93
N GLU A 316 -28.53 -10.67 13.25
CA GLU A 316 -28.05 -9.64 14.20
C GLU A 316 -26.65 -9.10 13.83
N CYS A 317 -25.75 -9.97 13.34
CA CYS A 317 -24.42 -9.55 12.91
C CYS A 317 -24.49 -8.68 11.65
N HIS A 318 -25.25 -9.12 10.63
CA HIS A 318 -25.40 -8.38 9.37
C HIS A 318 -26.14 -7.06 9.56
N GLU A 319 -27.15 -6.99 10.43
CA GLU A 319 -27.83 -5.73 10.79
C GLU A 319 -26.87 -4.72 11.44
N ARG A 320 -25.94 -5.18 12.29
CA ARG A 320 -24.90 -4.31 12.85
C ARG A 320 -23.94 -3.81 11.77
N VAL A 321 -23.51 -4.67 10.85
CA VAL A 321 -22.68 -4.25 9.70
C VAL A 321 -23.40 -3.21 8.85
N LEU A 322 -24.69 -3.42 8.55
CA LEU A 322 -25.51 -2.45 7.82
C LEU A 322 -25.63 -1.13 8.58
N ALA A 323 -25.84 -1.15 9.90
CA ALA A 323 -25.94 0.07 10.71
C ALA A 323 -24.64 0.89 10.67
N ILE A 324 -23.47 0.25 10.74
CA ILE A 324 -22.16 0.92 10.65
C ILE A 324 -21.96 1.47 9.23
N THR A 325 -22.15 0.63 8.22
CA THR A 325 -21.87 0.98 6.81
C THR A 325 -22.84 2.03 6.25
N ASP A 326 -24.14 1.97 6.58
CA ASP A 326 -25.13 2.99 6.19
C ASP A 326 -24.84 4.34 6.85
N ALA A 327 -24.44 4.35 8.13
CA ALA A 327 -24.10 5.58 8.82
C ALA A 327 -22.87 6.28 8.21
N GLN A 328 -21.92 5.51 7.68
CA GLN A 328 -20.67 6.02 7.11
C GLN A 328 -20.71 6.17 5.59
N GLY A 329 -21.71 5.61 4.91
CA GLY A 329 -21.82 5.60 3.45
C GLY A 329 -20.89 4.61 2.74
N GLU A 330 -20.40 3.59 3.45
CA GLU A 330 -19.56 2.53 2.89
C GLU A 330 -20.38 1.65 1.94
N SER A 331 -19.74 1.14 0.87
CA SER A 331 -20.46 0.46 -0.23
C SER A 331 -20.17 -1.03 -0.36
N MET A 332 -18.94 -1.49 -0.10
CA MET A 332 -18.53 -2.88 -0.36
C MET A 332 -19.11 -3.85 0.68
N HIS A 333 -18.84 -3.64 1.97
CA HIS A 333 -19.34 -4.49 3.06
C HIS A 333 -20.87 -4.43 3.14
N ARG A 334 -21.45 -3.25 2.89
CA ARG A 334 -22.89 -3.10 2.74
C ARG A 334 -23.49 -4.04 1.69
N SER A 335 -22.84 -4.17 0.53
CA SER A 335 -23.33 -5.03 -0.54
C SER A 335 -23.29 -6.51 -0.18
N TYR A 336 -22.29 -6.94 0.59
CA TYR A 336 -22.19 -8.31 1.09
C TYR A 336 -23.29 -8.62 2.13
N ALA A 337 -23.49 -7.72 3.09
CA ALA A 337 -24.51 -7.90 4.15
C ALA A 337 -25.96 -7.88 3.63
N LEU A 338 -26.22 -7.29 2.46
CA LEU A 338 -27.54 -7.32 1.81
C LEU A 338 -27.80 -8.60 1.00
N TRP A 339 -26.77 -9.39 0.70
CA TRP A 339 -26.87 -10.56 -0.18
C TRP A 339 -27.01 -11.89 0.57
N THR A 340 -26.58 -11.92 1.83
CA THR A 340 -26.68 -13.02 2.79
C THR A 340 -27.96 -12.94 3.60
#